data_AF-A0A0A1PHJ8-F1
#
_entry.id   AF-A0A0A1PHJ8-F1
#
_cell.length_a   1.000
_cell.length_b   1.000
_cell.length_c   1.000
_cell.angle_alpha   90.00
_cell.angle_beta   90.00
_cell.angle_gamma   90.00
#
_symmetry.space_group_name_H-M   'P 1'
#
loop_
_entity.id
_entity.type
_entity.pdbx_description
1 polymer ?
#
loop_
_entity_poly.entity_id
_entity_poly.type
_entity_poly.pdbx_seq_one_letter_code
_entity_poly.pdbx_strand_id
1 'polypeptide(L)'
;MPHFRKIGWDQVGFDADRSLQLIPVGRQATLYLVAGPGLDVQVDDDSVVTLNAGTKDDRQAHGAGGLSAWEKDQTIRKIVLTASSKPDATTTLRALLDGRDFAKPVEIQTIMNSNWCQAGAKTAAVTPALLAELKRMPLRDAVIRIAEDQMNSAIAKQGDGFGVYDIDKSYNWCGAFAYWCWAHAAAVQGEFNPFGPSNNVLFSPQKAIHWAMKPESAGQLLRYSGTSPMDGKGHQDYREIGWNGCSLERGDVVLLRKAHAGDWKHVCLVDTVEGDALTTMDGNQGKYNAIKRTKRSLSAMTADGKAPALVFVHAMI
;
A
#
# COMPACT_ATOMS: atom_id res chain seq x y z
N MET A 1 -11.23 -1.16 -24.50
CA MET A 1 -11.64 0.26 -24.47
C MET A 1 -10.39 1.11 -24.26
N PRO A 2 -10.35 2.36 -24.79
CA PRO A 2 -9.23 3.27 -24.54
C PRO A 2 -9.06 3.57 -23.06
N HIS A 3 -7.81 3.61 -22.60
CA HIS A 3 -7.49 3.84 -21.19
C HIS A 3 -6.06 4.35 -21.02
N PHE A 4 -5.84 5.09 -19.93
CA PHE A 4 -4.51 5.50 -19.49
C PHE A 4 -3.88 4.42 -18.60
N ARG A 5 -2.58 4.20 -18.75
CA ARG A 5 -1.80 3.36 -17.84
C ARG A 5 -0.32 3.71 -17.84
N LYS A 6 0.39 3.29 -16.81
CA LYS A 6 1.85 3.15 -16.83
C LYS A 6 2.22 1.83 -17.53
N ILE A 7 3.26 1.85 -18.37
CA ILE A 7 3.78 0.67 -19.09
C ILE A 7 5.23 0.46 -18.67
N GLY A 8 5.61 -0.81 -18.43
CA GLY A 8 6.94 -1.18 -17.97
C GLY A 8 7.12 -1.09 -16.45
N TRP A 9 8.38 -0.95 -16.02
CA TRP A 9 8.77 -1.07 -14.61
C TRP A 9 8.54 0.20 -13.78
N ASP A 10 8.55 1.37 -14.42
CA ASP A 10 8.17 2.61 -13.75
C ASP A 10 6.65 2.65 -13.61
N GLN A 11 6.18 2.38 -12.40
CA GLN A 11 4.77 2.50 -11.97
C GLN A 11 4.63 3.55 -10.88
N VAL A 12 5.67 4.38 -10.70
CA VAL A 12 5.81 5.24 -9.52
C VAL A 12 4.76 6.36 -9.54
N GLY A 13 4.12 6.55 -8.39
CA GLY A 13 3.07 7.52 -8.12
C GLY A 13 1.73 7.21 -8.80
N PHE A 14 1.58 6.10 -9.52
CA PHE A 14 0.35 5.78 -10.24
C PHE A 14 -0.51 4.79 -9.45
N ASP A 15 -1.72 5.22 -9.13
CA ASP A 15 -2.77 4.42 -8.52
C ASP A 15 -3.85 4.15 -9.57
N ALA A 16 -3.81 2.94 -10.15
CA ALA A 16 -4.72 2.55 -11.22
C ALA A 16 -6.18 2.39 -10.73
N ASP A 17 -6.37 1.91 -9.50
CA ASP A 17 -7.69 1.69 -8.92
C ASP A 17 -8.42 3.04 -8.77
N ARG A 18 -7.69 4.06 -8.33
CA ARG A 18 -8.19 5.42 -8.14
C ARG A 18 -8.09 6.32 -9.37
N SER A 19 -7.37 5.89 -10.41
CA SER A 19 -7.06 6.74 -11.57
C SER A 19 -6.35 8.03 -11.13
N LEU A 20 -5.30 7.89 -10.32
CA LEU A 20 -4.52 8.99 -9.75
C LEU A 20 -3.05 8.86 -10.13
N GLN A 21 -2.42 9.96 -10.55
CA GLN A 21 -0.97 10.06 -10.73
C GLN A 21 -0.43 11.18 -9.84
N LEU A 22 0.39 10.82 -8.87
CA LEU A 22 1.19 11.76 -8.09
C LEU A 22 2.44 12.14 -8.88
N ILE A 23 2.83 13.41 -8.89
CA ILE A 23 4.08 13.86 -9.52
C ILE A 23 4.78 14.84 -8.57
N PRO A 24 6.02 14.57 -8.11
CA PRO A 24 6.74 15.54 -7.33
C PRO A 24 6.99 16.82 -8.12
N VAL A 25 6.93 17.97 -7.44
CA VAL A 25 7.19 19.28 -8.04
C VAL A 25 8.51 19.27 -8.83
N GLY A 26 8.47 19.77 -10.07
CA GLY A 26 9.62 19.80 -10.98
C GLY A 26 10.07 18.45 -11.54
N ARG A 27 9.31 17.37 -11.32
CA ARG A 27 9.54 16.05 -11.92
C ARG A 27 8.59 15.77 -13.07
N GLN A 28 8.89 14.69 -13.79
CA GLN A 28 8.10 14.22 -14.92
C GLN A 28 7.58 12.82 -14.67
N ALA A 29 6.33 12.58 -15.08
CA ALA A 29 5.74 11.25 -15.18
C ALA A 29 5.44 10.92 -16.64
N THR A 30 5.57 9.65 -17.00
CA THR A 30 5.08 9.16 -18.30
C THR A 30 3.85 8.29 -18.08
N LEU A 31 2.76 8.60 -18.77
CA LEU A 31 1.61 7.73 -18.95
C LEU A 31 1.50 7.31 -20.41
N TYR A 32 0.70 6.30 -20.69
CA TYR A 32 0.41 5.84 -22.03
C TYR A 32 -1.10 5.74 -22.22
N LEU A 33 -1.57 6.23 -23.36
CA LEU A 33 -2.94 6.04 -23.81
C LEU A 33 -2.98 4.87 -24.79
N VAL A 34 -3.58 3.77 -24.36
CA VAL A 34 -3.79 2.58 -25.19
C VAL A 34 -5.10 2.71 -25.96
N ALA A 35 -5.11 2.30 -27.23
CA ALA A 35 -6.25 2.43 -28.13
C ALA A 35 -6.75 3.87 -28.32
N GLY A 36 -5.86 4.86 -28.24
CA GLY A 36 -6.19 6.29 -28.40
C GLY A 36 -5.99 6.98 -29.76
N PRO A 37 -5.90 6.32 -30.93
CA PRO A 37 -5.93 7.03 -32.21
C PRO A 37 -7.15 7.95 -32.31
N GLY A 38 -6.95 9.18 -32.78
CA GLY A 38 -8.03 10.14 -33.00
C GLY A 38 -8.63 10.76 -31.74
N LEU A 39 -8.14 10.41 -30.54
CA LEU A 39 -8.56 11.06 -29.30
C LEU A 39 -7.73 12.31 -29.02
N ASP A 40 -8.38 13.39 -28.62
CA ASP A 40 -7.73 14.60 -28.13
C ASP A 40 -7.27 14.37 -26.70
N VAL A 41 -6.00 14.65 -26.40
CA VAL A 41 -5.45 14.48 -25.05
C VAL A 41 -5.12 15.84 -24.50
N GLN A 42 -5.70 16.16 -23.34
CA GLN A 42 -5.51 17.46 -22.69
C GLN A 42 -5.46 17.33 -21.17
N VAL A 43 -4.98 18.39 -20.52
CA VAL A 43 -5.11 18.61 -19.08
C VAL A 43 -6.02 19.82 -18.84
N ASP A 44 -6.83 19.77 -17.79
CA ASP A 44 -7.79 20.85 -17.49
C ASP A 44 -7.11 22.17 -17.07
N ASP A 45 -5.95 22.07 -16.42
CA ASP A 45 -5.12 23.20 -15.97
C ASP A 45 -3.64 22.91 -16.25
N ASP A 46 -3.08 23.61 -17.25
CA ASP A 46 -1.69 23.49 -17.68
C ASP A 46 -0.69 24.21 -16.76
N SER A 47 -1.19 25.07 -15.85
CA SER A 47 -0.40 25.73 -14.83
C SER A 47 -0.03 24.78 -13.67
N VAL A 48 -0.71 23.64 -13.57
CA VAL A 48 -0.40 22.56 -12.61
C VAL A 48 0.56 21.55 -13.23
N VAL A 49 0.28 21.10 -14.45
CA VAL A 49 1.12 20.14 -15.19
C VAL A 49 1.13 20.51 -16.66
N THR A 50 2.29 20.56 -17.28
CA THR A 50 2.39 20.69 -18.74
C THR A 50 2.36 19.31 -19.39
N LEU A 51 1.63 19.22 -20.51
CA LEU A 51 1.38 17.99 -21.24
C LEU A 51 2.15 17.97 -22.56
N ASN A 52 2.86 16.86 -22.82
CA ASN A 52 3.37 16.51 -24.13
C ASN A 52 2.81 15.13 -24.54
N ALA A 53 1.77 15.15 -25.36
CA ALA A 53 1.13 13.94 -25.87
C ALA A 53 1.67 13.58 -27.26
N GLY A 54 2.37 12.46 -27.35
CA GLY A 54 2.80 11.90 -28.63
C GLY A 54 1.60 11.64 -29.55
N THR A 55 1.74 11.98 -30.82
CA THR A 55 0.70 11.78 -31.84
C THR A 55 0.84 10.46 -32.60
N LYS A 56 1.98 9.78 -32.42
CA LYS A 56 2.31 8.52 -33.09
C LYS A 56 2.31 7.36 -32.10
N ASP A 57 2.21 6.16 -32.68
CA ASP A 57 2.38 4.90 -31.99
C ASP A 57 3.79 4.77 -31.39
N ASP A 58 3.88 4.49 -30.09
CA ASP A 58 5.13 4.25 -29.38
C ASP A 58 5.51 2.78 -29.50
N ARG A 59 6.26 2.46 -30.56
CA ARG A 59 6.72 1.09 -30.85
C ARG A 59 7.52 0.46 -29.71
N GLN A 60 8.18 1.24 -28.86
CA GLN A 60 8.94 0.72 -27.73
C GLN A 60 8.01 0.20 -26.63
N ALA A 61 6.88 0.87 -26.41
CA ALA A 61 5.89 0.47 -25.40
C ALA A 61 5.33 -0.95 -25.65
N HIS A 62 5.19 -1.39 -26.89
CA HIS A 62 4.70 -2.75 -27.23
C HIS A 62 5.61 -3.87 -26.73
N GLY A 63 6.91 -3.60 -26.60
CA GLY A 63 7.90 -4.57 -26.11
C GLY A 63 7.91 -4.73 -24.59
N ALA A 64 7.20 -3.87 -23.85
CA ALA A 64 7.19 -3.91 -22.40
C ALA A 64 6.39 -5.10 -21.86
N GLY A 65 6.87 -5.67 -20.75
CA GLY A 65 6.13 -6.66 -19.98
C GLY A 65 4.87 -6.07 -19.34
N GLY A 66 3.86 -6.92 -19.13
CA GLY A 66 2.61 -6.52 -18.44
C GLY A 66 1.50 -5.97 -19.33
N LEU A 67 1.71 -5.93 -20.66
CA LEU A 67 0.63 -5.70 -21.63
C LEU A 67 -0.05 -7.02 -22.01
N SER A 68 -1.37 -7.00 -22.08
CA SER A 68 -2.16 -8.09 -22.65
C SER A 68 -1.95 -8.20 -24.17
N ALA A 69 -2.33 -9.34 -24.76
CA ALA A 69 -2.28 -9.52 -26.21
C ALA A 69 -3.09 -8.45 -26.94
N TRP A 70 -4.31 -8.16 -26.48
CA TRP A 70 -5.16 -7.12 -27.07
C TRP A 70 -4.49 -5.74 -27.06
N GLU A 71 -3.88 -5.34 -25.94
CA GLU A 71 -3.21 -4.03 -25.82
C GLU A 71 -2.00 -3.90 -26.74
N LYS A 72 -1.26 -4.99 -26.95
CA LYS A 72 -0.13 -5.01 -27.89
C LYS A 72 -0.55 -4.82 -29.35
N ASP A 73 -1.81 -5.09 -29.67
CA ASP A 73 -2.37 -4.89 -31.01
C ASP A 73 -3.00 -3.50 -31.18
N GLN A 74 -3.06 -2.67 -30.13
CA GLN A 74 -3.59 -1.31 -30.18
C GLN A 74 -2.49 -0.29 -30.47
N THR A 75 -2.86 0.88 -30.99
CA THR A 75 -1.95 2.03 -30.96
C THR A 75 -1.75 2.50 -29.51
N ILE A 76 -0.49 2.69 -29.11
CA ILE A 76 -0.10 3.14 -27.78
C ILE A 76 0.57 4.52 -27.92
N ARG A 77 -0.04 5.57 -27.36
CA ARG A 77 0.51 6.93 -27.39
C ARG A 77 1.21 7.26 -26.09
N LYS A 78 2.47 7.68 -26.16
CA LYS A 78 3.22 8.16 -24.99
C LYS A 78 2.77 9.56 -24.59
N ILE A 79 2.57 9.76 -23.30
CA ILE A 79 2.15 11.03 -22.70
C ILE A 79 3.15 11.39 -21.61
N VAL A 80 3.84 12.51 -21.77
CA VAL A 80 4.76 13.03 -20.77
C VAL A 80 4.10 14.21 -20.05
N LEU A 81 4.03 14.09 -18.73
CA LEU A 81 3.49 15.10 -17.83
C LEU A 81 4.66 15.71 -17.05
N THR A 82 4.79 17.03 -17.05
CA THR A 82 5.80 17.73 -16.24
C THR A 82 5.11 18.59 -15.17
N ALA A 83 5.34 18.27 -13.90
CA ALA A 83 4.76 19.01 -12.78
C ALA A 83 5.35 20.42 -12.69
N SER A 84 4.49 21.41 -12.50
CA SER A 84 4.89 22.79 -12.23
C SER A 84 5.46 22.93 -10.81
N SER A 85 5.80 24.17 -10.43
CA SER A 85 6.32 24.51 -9.11
C SER A 85 5.24 24.59 -8.01
N LYS A 86 3.96 24.39 -8.34
CA LYS A 86 2.85 24.47 -7.38
C LYS A 86 2.67 23.12 -6.68
N PRO A 87 2.97 22.95 -5.38
CA PRO A 87 2.66 21.73 -4.66
C PRO A 87 1.17 21.64 -4.30
N ASP A 88 0.71 20.42 -4.05
CA ASP A 88 -0.66 20.11 -3.60
C ASP A 88 -1.76 20.64 -4.52
N ALA A 89 -1.41 20.87 -5.80
CA ALA A 89 -2.34 21.29 -6.83
C ALA A 89 -2.80 20.07 -7.63
N THR A 90 -4.04 20.14 -8.13
CA THR A 90 -4.66 19.06 -8.88
C THR A 90 -5.13 19.53 -10.25
N THR A 91 -5.07 18.64 -11.22
CA THR A 91 -5.61 18.81 -12.57
C THR A 91 -6.07 17.44 -13.08
N THR A 92 -6.81 17.40 -14.19
CA THR A 92 -7.30 16.13 -14.75
C THR A 92 -6.72 15.93 -16.14
N LEU A 93 -6.09 14.77 -16.37
CA LEU A 93 -5.72 14.29 -17.70
C LEU A 93 -6.93 13.58 -18.33
N ARG A 94 -7.29 14.03 -19.54
CA ARG A 94 -8.44 13.53 -20.29
C ARG A 94 -8.03 13.03 -21.67
N ALA A 95 -8.78 12.05 -22.17
CA ALA A 95 -8.74 11.61 -23.56
C ALA A 95 -10.17 11.71 -24.10
N LEU A 96 -10.35 12.64 -25.03
CA LEU A 96 -11.64 13.11 -25.49
C LEU A 96 -11.92 12.67 -26.94
N LEU A 97 -13.19 12.39 -27.22
CA LEU A 97 -13.76 12.33 -28.57
C LEU A 97 -14.95 13.28 -28.61
N ASP A 98 -14.93 14.25 -29.51
CA ASP A 98 -15.98 15.28 -29.64
C ASP A 98 -16.31 15.98 -28.32
N GLY A 99 -15.26 16.28 -27.53
CA GLY A 99 -15.37 16.95 -26.22
C GLY A 99 -15.86 16.07 -25.07
N ARG A 100 -16.02 14.75 -25.26
CA ARG A 100 -16.46 13.81 -24.22
C ARG A 100 -15.36 12.85 -23.82
N ASP A 101 -15.26 12.53 -22.53
CA ASP A 101 -14.31 11.54 -22.02
C ASP A 101 -14.57 10.16 -22.63
N PHE A 102 -13.58 9.67 -23.37
CA PHE A 102 -13.61 8.37 -24.05
C PHE A 102 -12.68 7.34 -23.36
N ALA A 103 -11.89 7.79 -22.40
CA ALA A 103 -11.16 7.00 -21.42
C ALA A 103 -11.47 7.53 -20.01
N LYS A 104 -11.37 6.69 -18.98
CA LYS A 104 -11.48 7.13 -17.57
C LYS A 104 -10.45 8.24 -17.32
N PRO A 105 -10.86 9.46 -16.92
CA PRO A 105 -9.93 10.54 -16.64
C PRO A 105 -8.96 10.17 -15.51
N VAL A 106 -7.75 10.73 -15.54
CA VAL A 106 -6.74 10.52 -14.49
C VAL A 106 -6.56 11.82 -13.73
N GLU A 107 -6.81 11.80 -12.43
CA GLU A 107 -6.44 12.92 -11.56
C GLU A 107 -4.91 12.99 -11.47
N ILE A 108 -4.35 14.16 -11.70
CA ILE A 108 -2.93 14.43 -11.55
C ILE A 108 -2.76 15.35 -10.35
N GLN A 109 -1.94 14.94 -9.39
CA GLN A 109 -1.67 15.73 -8.19
C GLN A 109 -0.17 16.00 -8.09
N THR A 110 0.18 17.27 -7.94
CA THR A 110 1.56 17.67 -7.65
C THR A 110 1.83 17.58 -6.15
N ILE A 111 3.02 17.12 -5.76
CA ILE A 111 3.38 16.94 -4.35
C ILE A 111 4.80 17.38 -4.07
N MET A 112 5.11 17.75 -2.82
CA MET A 112 6.49 18.07 -2.43
C MET A 112 7.35 16.82 -2.20
N ASN A 113 6.73 15.69 -1.88
CA ASN A 113 7.44 14.48 -1.51
C ASN A 113 8.09 13.84 -2.75
N SER A 114 9.42 13.83 -2.77
CA SER A 114 10.22 13.27 -3.86
C SER A 114 10.09 11.76 -4.03
N ASN A 115 9.49 11.08 -3.05
CA ASN A 115 9.21 9.65 -3.11
C ASN A 115 7.87 9.30 -3.76
N TRP A 116 7.16 10.27 -4.33
CA TRP A 116 5.93 10.02 -5.09
C TRP A 116 4.78 9.45 -4.24
N CYS A 117 4.68 9.90 -2.98
CA CYS A 117 3.64 9.50 -2.04
C CYS A 117 3.09 10.71 -1.28
N GLN A 118 1.83 10.64 -0.87
CA GLN A 118 1.16 11.69 -0.12
C GLN A 118 1.49 11.64 1.38
N ALA A 119 1.76 10.46 1.92
CA ALA A 119 2.23 10.27 3.29
C ALA A 119 3.77 10.37 3.34
N GLY A 120 4.25 11.37 4.05
CA GLY A 120 5.66 11.64 4.30
C GLY A 120 6.22 10.89 5.50
N ALA A 121 7.50 11.15 5.79
CA ALA A 121 8.22 10.38 6.79
C ALA A 121 7.77 10.63 8.23
N LYS A 122 7.59 11.91 8.56
CA LYS A 122 7.14 12.34 9.90
C LYS A 122 5.70 11.90 10.13
N THR A 123 5.41 11.46 11.35
CA THR A 123 4.04 11.12 11.78
C THR A 123 3.06 12.25 11.49
N ALA A 124 1.91 11.90 10.92
CA ALA A 124 0.86 12.82 10.45
C ALA A 124 1.27 13.81 9.33
N ALA A 125 2.48 13.72 8.78
CA ALA A 125 2.84 14.49 7.59
C ALA A 125 2.18 13.86 6.35
N VAL A 126 1.01 14.38 6.00
CA VAL A 126 0.24 13.98 4.81
C VAL A 126 -0.15 15.21 4.00
N THR A 127 -0.38 15.05 2.69
CA THR A 127 -0.93 16.14 1.86
C THR A 127 -2.33 16.55 2.35
N PRO A 128 -2.78 17.79 2.06
CA PRO A 128 -4.15 18.21 2.41
C PRO A 128 -5.25 17.32 1.83
N ALA A 129 -5.06 16.82 0.61
CA ALA A 129 -6.02 15.92 -0.04
C ALA A 129 -6.12 14.58 0.69
N LEU A 130 -5.00 13.94 1.01
CA LEU A 130 -4.98 12.70 1.78
C LEU A 130 -5.53 12.92 3.20
N LEU A 131 -5.20 14.05 3.85
CA LEU A 131 -5.75 14.40 5.16
C LEU A 131 -7.29 14.44 5.15
N ALA A 132 -7.88 15.11 4.17
CA ALA A 132 -9.33 15.23 4.03
C ALA A 132 -9.99 13.86 3.78
N GLU A 133 -9.32 12.99 3.02
CA GLU A 133 -9.75 11.62 2.78
C GLU A 133 -9.71 10.78 4.06
N LEU A 134 -8.56 10.72 4.74
CA LEU A 134 -8.35 9.88 5.94
C LEU A 134 -9.28 10.26 7.10
N LYS A 135 -9.65 11.53 7.24
CA LYS A 135 -10.58 11.99 8.28
C LYS A 135 -12.02 11.51 8.11
N ARG A 136 -12.39 11.03 6.93
CA ARG A 136 -13.75 10.52 6.63
C ARG A 136 -13.84 9.00 6.71
N MET A 137 -12.71 8.33 6.91
CA MET A 137 -12.60 6.88 6.92
C MET A 137 -12.58 6.35 8.37
N PRO A 138 -13.12 5.15 8.62
CA PRO A 138 -12.78 4.40 9.82
C PRO A 138 -11.26 4.26 9.97
N LEU A 139 -10.76 4.24 11.20
CA LEU A 139 -9.31 4.20 11.48
C LEU A 139 -8.60 3.06 10.73
N ARG A 140 -9.18 1.86 10.74
CA ARG A 140 -8.66 0.68 10.03
C ARG A 140 -8.55 0.87 8.51
N ASP A 141 -9.51 1.56 7.92
CA ASP A 141 -9.47 1.86 6.48
C ASP A 141 -8.41 2.91 6.18
N ALA A 142 -8.26 3.91 7.06
CA ALA A 142 -7.20 4.91 6.97
C ALA A 142 -5.79 4.27 7.05
N VAL A 143 -5.61 3.24 7.88
CA VAL A 143 -4.36 2.45 7.96
C VAL A 143 -4.02 1.84 6.61
N ILE A 144 -4.98 1.14 5.98
CA ILE A 144 -4.72 0.51 4.68
C ILE A 144 -4.57 1.55 3.58
N ARG A 145 -5.32 2.65 3.62
CA ARG A 145 -5.17 3.75 2.67
C ARG A 145 -3.75 4.33 2.69
N ILE A 146 -3.14 4.47 3.86
CA ILE A 146 -1.73 4.88 4.00
C ILE A 146 -0.78 3.80 3.43
N ALA A 147 -1.07 2.53 3.65
CA ALA A 147 -0.31 1.42 3.06
C ALA A 147 -0.35 1.44 1.52
N GLU A 148 -1.51 1.73 0.93
CA GLU A 148 -1.72 1.84 -0.52
C GLU A 148 -0.95 3.02 -1.12
N ASP A 149 -0.94 4.17 -0.45
CA ASP A 149 -0.15 5.33 -0.85
C ASP A 149 1.35 4.98 -0.96
N GLN A 150 1.87 4.23 0.01
CA GLN A 150 3.25 3.76 -0.02
C GLN A 150 3.48 2.68 -1.09
N MET A 151 2.52 1.79 -1.33
CA MET A 151 2.63 0.74 -2.36
C MET A 151 2.77 1.32 -3.78
N ASN A 152 2.13 2.45 -4.04
CA ASN A 152 2.21 3.15 -5.33
C ASN A 152 3.41 4.11 -5.42
N SER A 153 4.16 4.29 -4.34
CA SER A 153 5.29 5.21 -4.26
C SER A 153 6.58 4.69 -4.91
N ALA A 154 7.61 5.54 -4.96
CA ALA A 154 8.94 5.15 -5.40
C ALA A 154 9.58 4.11 -4.47
N ILE A 155 9.26 4.16 -3.16
CA ILE A 155 9.84 3.27 -2.15
C ILE A 155 9.45 1.83 -2.37
N ALA A 156 8.20 1.58 -2.77
CA ALA A 156 7.76 0.23 -3.11
C ALA A 156 8.62 -0.39 -4.22
N LYS A 157 9.23 0.42 -5.09
CA LYS A 157 10.07 -0.06 -6.21
C LYS A 157 11.55 -0.19 -5.85
N GLN A 158 11.97 0.32 -4.70
CA GLN A 158 13.34 0.16 -4.23
C GLN A 158 13.56 -1.32 -3.85
N GLY A 159 14.73 -1.87 -4.22
CA GLY A 159 15.05 -3.29 -3.98
C GLY A 159 15.22 -3.63 -2.50
N ASP A 160 15.40 -2.60 -1.68
CA ASP A 160 15.59 -2.64 -0.25
C ASP A 160 14.32 -2.13 0.49
N GLY A 161 13.49 -1.30 -0.18
CA GLY A 161 12.19 -0.84 0.32
C GLY A 161 12.29 0.18 1.46
N PHE A 162 13.47 0.75 1.68
CA PHE A 162 13.78 1.46 2.90
C PHE A 162 13.64 2.99 2.74
N GLY A 163 13.01 3.68 3.71
CA GLY A 163 13.34 5.09 3.94
C GLY A 163 12.22 6.10 4.22
N VAL A 164 10.99 5.69 4.54
CA VAL A 164 9.95 6.67 4.98
C VAL A 164 9.59 6.56 6.44
N TYR A 165 9.79 5.42 7.07
CA TYR A 165 9.52 5.34 8.50
C TYR A 165 10.62 6.14 9.17
N ASP A 166 10.28 7.24 9.86
CA ASP A 166 11.20 8.12 10.59
C ASP A 166 11.83 7.35 11.78
N ILE A 167 12.62 6.33 11.43
CA ILE A 167 13.16 5.29 12.30
C ILE A 167 14.55 4.92 11.79
N ASP A 168 15.39 4.40 12.68
CA ASP A 168 16.70 3.88 12.29
C ASP A 168 16.55 2.76 11.25
N LYS A 169 17.39 2.81 10.21
CA LYS A 169 17.42 1.81 9.14
C LYS A 169 17.62 0.39 9.67
N SER A 170 18.31 0.20 10.80
CA SER A 170 18.49 -1.11 11.44
C SER A 170 17.18 -1.75 11.90
N TYR A 171 16.12 -0.95 12.07
CA TYR A 171 14.81 -1.39 12.53
C TYR A 171 13.73 -1.32 11.44
N ASN A 172 14.13 -1.04 10.20
CA ASN A 172 13.22 -0.91 9.08
C ASN A 172 12.82 -2.28 8.50
N TRP A 173 12.03 -3.04 9.27
CA TRP A 173 11.55 -4.38 8.92
C TRP A 173 10.05 -4.37 8.63
N CYS A 174 9.50 -5.48 8.15
CA CYS A 174 8.08 -5.61 7.79
C CYS A 174 7.10 -5.12 8.87
N GLY A 175 7.43 -5.36 10.14
CA GLY A 175 6.69 -4.85 11.29
C GLY A 175 6.68 -3.34 11.46
N ALA A 176 7.77 -2.68 11.06
CA ALA A 176 7.86 -1.23 11.12
C ALA A 176 6.93 -0.56 10.12
N PHE A 177 6.75 -1.15 8.94
CA PHE A 177 5.74 -0.70 7.98
C PHE A 177 4.32 -0.77 8.56
N ALA A 178 3.93 -1.92 9.11
CA ALA A 178 2.61 -2.09 9.71
C ALA A 178 2.36 -1.09 10.85
N TYR A 179 3.35 -0.92 11.74
CA TYR A 179 3.25 0.07 12.81
C TYR A 179 3.18 1.50 12.27
N TRP A 180 3.98 1.85 11.27
CA TRP A 180 4.00 3.19 10.67
C TRP A 180 2.64 3.54 10.06
N CYS A 181 1.99 2.62 9.36
CA CYS A 181 0.63 2.83 8.84
C CYS A 181 -0.36 3.14 9.98
N TRP A 182 -0.32 2.37 11.08
CA TRP A 182 -1.14 2.62 12.27
C TRP A 182 -0.82 3.96 12.95
N ALA A 183 0.45 4.28 13.13
CA ALA A 183 0.88 5.52 13.75
C ALA A 183 0.44 6.76 12.95
N HIS A 184 0.57 6.71 11.62
CA HIS A 184 0.12 7.80 10.75
C HIS A 184 -1.39 7.95 10.75
N ALA A 185 -2.14 6.84 10.63
CA ALA A 185 -3.60 6.88 10.61
C ALA A 185 -4.16 7.43 11.92
N ALA A 186 -3.69 6.89 13.05
CA ALA A 186 -4.11 7.31 14.38
C ALA A 186 -3.78 8.78 14.64
N ALA A 187 -2.56 9.22 14.31
CA ALA A 187 -2.16 10.61 14.51
C ALA A 187 -2.94 11.61 13.64
N VAL A 188 -3.27 11.24 12.40
CA VAL A 188 -4.12 12.06 11.51
C VAL A 188 -5.55 12.19 12.05
N GLN A 189 -6.09 11.11 12.63
CA GLN A 189 -7.44 11.09 13.19
C GLN A 189 -7.51 11.65 14.61
N GLY A 190 -6.37 11.86 15.29
CA GLY A 190 -6.32 12.28 16.69
C GLY A 190 -6.61 11.13 17.67
N GLU A 191 -6.49 9.89 17.21
CA GLU A 191 -6.75 8.68 17.97
C GLU A 191 -5.45 8.10 18.57
N PHE A 192 -5.61 7.22 19.56
CA PHE A 192 -4.49 6.46 20.09
C PHE A 192 -4.09 5.33 19.12
N ASN A 193 -2.78 5.14 18.91
CA ASN A 193 -2.29 3.96 18.20
C ASN A 193 -2.41 2.74 19.13
N PRO A 194 -3.21 1.71 18.81
CA PRO A 194 -3.42 0.55 19.69
C PRO A 194 -2.13 -0.21 20.00
N PHE A 195 -1.10 -0.08 19.15
CA PHE A 195 0.22 -0.68 19.35
C PHE A 195 1.15 0.16 20.25
N GLY A 196 0.63 1.21 20.87
CA GLY A 196 1.34 2.09 21.78
C GLY A 196 2.22 3.13 21.08
N PRO A 197 3.01 3.90 21.85
CA PRO A 197 3.86 4.96 21.32
C PRO A 197 5.20 4.44 20.75
N SER A 198 5.52 3.16 20.94
CA SER A 198 6.77 2.54 20.49
C SER A 198 6.52 1.55 19.37
N ASN A 199 7.23 1.75 18.25
CA ASN A 199 7.20 0.85 17.09
C ASN A 199 7.75 -0.56 17.36
N ASN A 200 8.44 -0.74 18.49
CA ASN A 200 9.11 -1.99 18.84
C ASN A 200 8.19 -3.20 18.92
N VAL A 201 6.90 -3.01 19.20
CA VAL A 201 5.98 -4.13 19.44
C VAL A 201 5.72 -4.97 18.19
N LEU A 202 5.72 -4.35 17.00
CA LEU A 202 5.47 -5.05 15.74
C LEU A 202 6.74 -5.49 15.01
N PHE A 203 7.93 -5.11 15.47
CA PHE A 203 9.19 -5.37 14.74
C PHE A 203 9.43 -6.84 14.39
N SER A 204 8.88 -7.77 15.16
CA SER A 204 8.85 -9.18 14.80
C SER A 204 7.56 -9.85 15.26
N PRO A 205 7.17 -10.98 14.65
CA PRO A 205 6.03 -11.74 15.13
C PRO A 205 6.15 -12.15 16.59
N GLN A 206 7.36 -12.49 17.05
CA GLN A 206 7.60 -12.87 18.43
C GLN A 206 7.27 -11.73 19.39
N LYS A 207 7.71 -10.49 19.07
CA LYS A 207 7.41 -9.31 19.89
C LYS A 207 5.92 -9.00 19.90
N ALA A 208 5.25 -9.12 18.75
CA ALA A 208 3.81 -8.88 18.65
C ALA A 208 3.01 -9.88 19.50
N ILE A 209 3.39 -11.16 19.48
CA ILE A 209 2.78 -12.20 20.32
C ILE A 209 3.00 -11.89 21.80
N HIS A 210 4.24 -11.61 22.19
CA HIS A 210 4.56 -11.29 23.58
C HIS A 210 3.80 -10.06 24.08
N TRP A 211 3.62 -9.04 23.23
CA TRP A 211 2.83 -7.86 23.56
C TRP A 211 1.35 -8.20 23.72
N ALA A 212 0.74 -8.90 22.76
CA ALA A 212 -0.69 -9.22 22.77
C ALA A 212 -1.11 -10.23 23.88
N MET A 213 -0.14 -10.89 24.52
CA MET A 213 -0.39 -11.74 25.69
C MET A 213 -0.55 -10.95 26.99
N LYS A 214 -0.16 -9.66 27.01
CA LYS A 214 -0.19 -8.85 28.23
C LYS A 214 -1.62 -8.40 28.53
N PRO A 215 -2.10 -8.52 29.79
CA PRO A 215 -3.46 -8.15 30.16
C PRO A 215 -3.83 -6.69 29.82
N GLU A 216 -2.85 -5.80 29.85
CA GLU A 216 -3.02 -4.37 29.56
C GLU A 216 -2.90 -4.02 28.08
N SER A 217 -2.61 -4.99 27.21
CA SER A 217 -2.47 -4.72 25.78
C SER A 217 -3.82 -4.45 25.12
N ALA A 218 -3.85 -3.52 24.16
CA ALA A 218 -5.00 -3.31 23.28
C ALA A 218 -5.03 -4.33 22.12
N GLY A 219 -4.45 -5.52 22.30
CA GLY A 219 -4.33 -6.54 21.28
C GLY A 219 -4.96 -7.86 21.71
N GLN A 220 -5.71 -8.48 20.81
CA GLN A 220 -6.25 -9.81 21.00
C GLN A 220 -5.55 -10.80 20.05
N LEU A 221 -4.79 -11.74 20.62
CA LEU A 221 -4.12 -12.78 19.83
C LEU A 221 -5.10 -13.89 19.44
N LEU A 222 -5.10 -14.25 18.15
CA LEU A 222 -5.95 -15.27 17.54
C LEU A 222 -5.10 -16.28 16.75
N ARG A 223 -5.55 -17.53 16.73
CA ARG A 223 -4.94 -18.71 16.09
C ARG A 223 -3.55 -19.07 16.63
N TYR A 224 -3.30 -18.73 17.89
CA TYR A 224 -2.09 -19.06 18.60
C TYR A 224 -2.39 -19.74 19.93
N SER A 225 -1.60 -20.75 20.27
CA SER A 225 -1.54 -21.32 21.61
C SER A 225 -0.09 -21.60 21.99
N GLY A 226 0.25 -21.40 23.26
CA GLY A 226 1.59 -21.67 23.79
C GLY A 226 2.16 -20.53 24.63
N THR A 227 3.40 -20.69 25.04
CA THR A 227 4.13 -19.66 25.79
C THR A 227 4.65 -18.56 24.88
N SER A 228 4.98 -17.38 25.42
CA SER A 228 5.64 -16.33 24.65
C SER A 228 6.92 -16.84 23.96
N PRO A 229 7.08 -16.68 22.64
CA PRO A 229 8.30 -17.06 21.94
C PRO A 229 9.46 -16.06 22.15
N MET A 230 9.22 -14.92 22.81
CA MET A 230 10.26 -13.92 23.12
C MET A 230 11.07 -14.28 24.36
N ASP A 231 10.40 -14.69 25.42
CA ASP A 231 10.98 -14.81 26.76
C ASP A 231 10.56 -16.09 27.50
N GLY A 232 9.72 -16.93 26.88
CA GLY A 232 9.22 -18.17 27.47
C GLY A 232 8.23 -17.97 28.63
N LYS A 233 7.80 -16.73 28.90
CA LYS A 233 6.89 -16.40 30.01
C LYS A 233 5.48 -16.13 29.54
N GLY A 234 4.51 -16.40 30.40
CA GLY A 234 3.10 -16.32 30.05
C GLY A 234 2.67 -17.48 29.15
N HIS A 235 1.36 -17.71 29.09
CA HIS A 235 0.75 -18.74 28.27
C HIS A 235 -0.54 -18.20 27.66
N GLN A 236 -0.79 -18.57 26.41
CA GLN A 236 -2.01 -18.26 25.69
C GLN A 236 -2.69 -19.57 25.30
N ASP A 237 -3.95 -19.75 25.70
CA ASP A 237 -4.81 -20.80 25.18
C ASP A 237 -5.20 -20.52 23.73
N TYR A 238 -5.52 -21.55 22.96
CA TYR A 238 -5.93 -21.35 21.57
C TYR A 238 -7.23 -20.54 21.50
N ARG A 239 -7.24 -19.47 20.70
CA ARG A 239 -8.40 -18.63 20.43
C ARG A 239 -8.62 -18.55 18.92
N GLU A 240 -9.76 -19.01 18.43
CA GLU A 240 -10.09 -18.95 17.00
C GLU A 240 -10.60 -17.55 16.61
N ILE A 241 -10.60 -17.24 15.31
CA ILE A 241 -11.27 -16.03 14.79
C ILE A 241 -12.74 -16.02 15.24
N GLY A 242 -13.21 -14.88 15.77
CA GLY A 242 -14.53 -14.72 16.36
C GLY A 242 -14.59 -14.94 17.88
N TRP A 243 -13.48 -15.36 18.51
CA TRP A 243 -13.41 -15.48 19.96
C TRP A 243 -13.71 -14.15 20.65
N ASN A 244 -14.63 -14.16 21.64
CA ASN A 244 -15.17 -12.95 22.30
C ASN A 244 -15.68 -11.87 21.33
N GLY A 245 -16.18 -12.26 20.16
CA GLY A 245 -16.65 -11.31 19.14
C GLY A 245 -15.53 -10.65 18.34
N CYS A 246 -14.26 -10.95 18.61
CA CYS A 246 -13.13 -10.46 17.83
C CYS A 246 -13.05 -11.17 16.48
N SER A 247 -13.75 -10.61 15.49
CA SER A 247 -13.60 -11.02 14.10
C SER A 247 -12.28 -10.49 13.50
N LEU A 248 -11.83 -11.10 12.41
CA LEU A 248 -10.65 -10.61 11.70
C LEU A 248 -11.06 -9.39 10.85
N GLU A 249 -10.42 -8.26 11.08
CA GLU A 249 -10.79 -7.00 10.44
C GLU A 249 -9.67 -6.44 9.56
N ARG A 250 -10.05 -5.60 8.60
CA ARG A 250 -9.11 -4.80 7.80
C ARG A 250 -8.18 -4.01 8.73
N GLY A 251 -6.90 -3.89 8.38
CA GLY A 251 -5.90 -3.23 9.22
C GLY A 251 -5.37 -4.07 10.40
N ASP A 252 -5.98 -5.22 10.74
CA ASP A 252 -5.39 -6.13 11.73
C ASP A 252 -4.02 -6.63 11.30
N VAL A 253 -3.24 -7.11 12.26
CA VAL A 253 -1.87 -7.57 12.00
C VAL A 253 -1.86 -9.08 11.79
N VAL A 254 -1.21 -9.51 10.70
CA VAL A 254 -0.97 -10.92 10.37
C VAL A 254 0.49 -11.26 10.65
N LEU A 255 0.68 -12.36 11.36
CA LEU A 255 1.96 -12.94 11.75
C LEU A 255 2.18 -14.25 10.98
N LEU A 256 3.20 -14.29 10.12
CA LEU A 256 3.46 -15.40 9.23
C LEU A 256 4.46 -16.40 9.81
N ARG A 257 4.08 -17.68 9.82
CA ARG A 257 4.96 -18.84 9.99
C ARG A 257 5.27 -19.45 8.63
N LYS A 258 6.46 -20.04 8.48
CA LYS A 258 6.84 -20.73 7.24
C LYS A 258 6.90 -22.25 7.39
N ALA A 259 7.85 -22.78 8.14
CA ALA A 259 8.09 -24.24 8.16
C ALA A 259 7.39 -24.97 9.31
N HIS A 260 7.48 -24.45 10.53
CA HIS A 260 6.99 -25.09 11.75
C HIS A 260 6.52 -24.03 12.76
N ALA A 261 5.94 -24.45 13.89
CA ALA A 261 5.26 -23.56 14.86
C ALA A 261 6.11 -22.39 15.40
N GLY A 262 7.44 -22.54 15.48
CA GLY A 262 8.37 -21.49 15.92
C GLY A 262 9.00 -20.66 14.80
N ASP A 263 8.74 -21.01 13.53
CA ASP A 263 9.44 -20.43 12.37
C ASP A 263 8.77 -19.15 11.84
N TRP A 264 8.85 -18.09 12.66
CA TRP A 264 8.28 -16.78 12.38
C TRP A 264 9.08 -15.98 11.36
N LYS A 265 8.41 -15.42 10.34
CA LYS A 265 9.08 -14.77 9.20
C LYS A 265 8.64 -13.35 8.90
N HIS A 266 7.37 -13.01 9.09
CA HIS A 266 6.85 -11.77 8.54
C HIS A 266 5.67 -11.21 9.34
N VAL A 267 5.53 -9.89 9.29
CA VAL A 267 4.42 -9.11 9.84
C VAL A 267 3.80 -8.31 8.69
N CYS A 268 2.50 -8.43 8.47
CA CYS A 268 1.79 -7.68 7.44
C CYS A 268 0.41 -7.23 7.95
N LEU A 269 -0.27 -6.39 7.17
CA LEU A 269 -1.61 -5.88 7.49
C LEU A 269 -2.67 -6.69 6.73
N VAL A 270 -3.83 -6.91 7.34
CA VAL A 270 -5.02 -7.44 6.66
C VAL A 270 -5.56 -6.38 5.69
N ASP A 271 -5.64 -6.71 4.42
CA ASP A 271 -6.28 -5.88 3.40
C ASP A 271 -7.76 -6.29 3.27
N THR A 272 -8.02 -7.50 2.78
CA THR A 272 -9.38 -8.02 2.59
C THR A 272 -9.50 -9.45 3.08
N VAL A 273 -10.70 -9.83 3.56
CA VAL A 273 -11.03 -11.18 4.01
C VAL A 273 -12.36 -11.58 3.37
N GLU A 274 -12.35 -12.66 2.60
CA GLU A 274 -13.54 -13.20 1.92
C GLU A 274 -13.57 -14.72 2.05
N GLY A 275 -14.29 -15.22 3.06
CA GLY A 275 -14.29 -16.64 3.40
C GLY A 275 -12.89 -17.12 3.82
N ASP A 276 -12.34 -18.09 3.10
CA ASP A 276 -10.97 -18.58 3.32
C ASP A 276 -9.88 -17.67 2.70
N ALA A 277 -10.26 -16.84 1.74
CA ALA A 277 -9.32 -15.99 1.02
C ALA A 277 -8.95 -14.76 1.85
N LEU A 278 -7.65 -14.53 2.02
CA LEU A 278 -7.09 -13.38 2.70
C LEU A 278 -6.14 -12.64 1.75
N THR A 279 -6.29 -11.33 1.63
CA THR A 279 -5.25 -10.47 1.03
C THR A 279 -4.56 -9.71 2.14
N THR A 280 -3.23 -9.64 2.10
CA THR A 280 -2.43 -8.84 3.04
C THR A 280 -1.62 -7.77 2.31
N MET A 281 -1.40 -6.64 2.98
CA MET A 281 -0.42 -5.62 2.58
C MET A 281 0.91 -5.93 3.28
N ASP A 282 1.86 -6.43 2.50
CA ASP A 282 3.19 -6.77 2.95
C ASP A 282 4.15 -5.60 2.68
N GLY A 283 4.93 -5.21 3.67
CA GLY A 283 5.99 -4.21 3.51
C GLY A 283 7.39 -4.80 3.70
N ASN A 284 8.40 -4.16 3.13
CA ASN A 284 9.82 -4.54 3.25
C ASN A 284 10.14 -6.01 2.91
N GLN A 285 9.50 -6.56 1.87
CA GLN A 285 9.65 -7.98 1.50
C GLN A 285 10.98 -8.36 0.82
N GLY A 286 11.90 -7.41 0.61
CA GLY A 286 13.17 -7.61 -0.10
C GLY A 286 13.01 -7.95 -1.59
N LYS A 287 13.95 -7.49 -2.43
CA LYS A 287 14.01 -7.60 -3.91
C LYS A 287 12.68 -7.34 -4.65
N TYR A 288 12.60 -6.15 -5.28
CA TYR A 288 11.56 -5.68 -6.21
C TYR A 288 10.12 -5.72 -5.65
N ASN A 289 9.40 -4.60 -5.69
CA ASN A 289 8.07 -4.47 -5.07
C ASN A 289 8.12 -4.79 -3.57
N ALA A 290 8.92 -4.01 -2.84
CA ALA A 290 9.11 -4.17 -1.40
C ALA A 290 7.80 -4.02 -0.62
N ILE A 291 6.83 -3.26 -1.16
CA ILE A 291 5.47 -3.16 -0.64
C ILE A 291 4.50 -3.70 -1.68
N LYS A 292 3.65 -4.65 -1.30
CA LYS A 292 2.72 -5.32 -2.23
C LYS A 292 1.56 -6.01 -1.52
N ARG A 293 0.48 -6.23 -2.28
CA ARG A 293 -0.58 -7.17 -1.90
C ARG A 293 -0.14 -8.60 -2.11
N THR A 294 -0.44 -9.46 -1.14
CA THR A 294 -0.16 -10.90 -1.20
C THR A 294 -1.42 -11.69 -0.87
N LYS A 295 -1.79 -12.62 -1.75
CA LYS A 295 -2.90 -13.55 -1.50
C LYS A 295 -2.45 -14.68 -0.57
N ARG A 296 -3.30 -15.01 0.40
CA ARG A 296 -3.10 -16.02 1.44
C ARG A 296 -4.42 -16.76 1.68
N SER A 297 -4.34 -17.82 2.46
CA SER A 297 -5.48 -18.65 2.84
C SER A 297 -5.50 -18.84 4.36
N LEU A 298 -6.67 -18.74 4.98
CA LEU A 298 -6.85 -19.00 6.41
C LEU A 298 -6.64 -20.49 6.74
N SER A 299 -7.01 -21.40 5.84
CA SER A 299 -6.80 -22.84 6.00
C SER A 299 -5.36 -23.30 5.78
N ALA A 300 -4.47 -22.40 5.34
CA ALA A 300 -3.05 -22.73 5.18
C ALA A 300 -2.40 -23.14 6.51
N MET A 301 -1.77 -24.32 6.50
CA MET A 301 -1.02 -24.86 7.63
C MET A 301 0.49 -24.75 7.38
N THR A 302 1.28 -24.85 8.46
CA THR A 302 2.74 -25.00 8.39
C THR A 302 3.12 -26.28 7.65
N ALA A 303 4.38 -26.38 7.18
CA ALA A 303 4.84 -27.53 6.40
C ALA A 303 4.75 -28.87 7.18
N ASP A 304 4.80 -28.82 8.51
CA ASP A 304 4.57 -29.99 9.38
C ASP A 304 3.08 -30.34 9.59
N GLY A 305 2.15 -29.53 9.07
CA GLY A 305 0.71 -29.72 9.18
C GLY A 305 0.12 -29.49 10.58
N LYS A 306 0.93 -29.06 11.54
CA LYS A 306 0.54 -29.04 12.96
C LYS A 306 -0.09 -27.74 13.42
N ALA A 307 0.23 -26.63 12.77
CA ALA A 307 -0.23 -25.31 13.20
C ALA A 307 -0.69 -24.47 12.01
N PRO A 308 -1.59 -23.50 12.25
CA PRO A 308 -1.89 -22.47 11.26
C PRO A 308 -0.62 -21.74 10.81
N ALA A 309 -0.49 -21.52 9.51
CA ALA A 309 0.59 -20.70 8.94
C ALA A 309 0.43 -19.21 9.30
N LEU A 310 -0.80 -18.79 9.65
CA LEU A 310 -1.16 -17.42 9.96
C LEU A 310 -1.69 -17.31 11.39
N VAL A 311 -1.14 -16.35 12.12
CA VAL A 311 -1.60 -15.92 13.45
C VAL A 311 -1.98 -14.44 13.36
N PHE A 312 -2.96 -14.01 14.13
CA PHE A 312 -3.50 -12.65 14.01
C PHE A 312 -3.43 -11.92 15.35
N VAL A 313 -3.14 -10.63 15.27
CA VAL A 313 -3.31 -9.70 16.38
C VAL A 313 -4.43 -8.74 15.98
N HIS A 314 -5.59 -8.93 16.60
CA HIS A 314 -6.73 -8.03 16.44
C HIS A 314 -6.52 -6.80 17.31
N ALA A 315 -6.49 -5.61 16.71
CA ALA A 315 -6.34 -4.35 17.44
C ALA A 315 -7.68 -3.95 18.06
N MET A 316 -7.76 -3.81 19.38
CA MET A 316 -8.98 -3.37 20.06
C MET A 316 -9.02 -1.83 20.02
N ILE A 317 -9.93 -1.27 19.23
CA ILE A 317 -10.15 0.18 19.04
C ILE A 317 -11.61 0.57 19.26
#